data_AF-A0A5A7TP91-F1
#
_entry.id   AF-A0A5A7TP91-F1
#
_cell.length_a   1.000
_cell.length_b   1.000
_cell.length_c   1.000
_cell.angle_alpha   90.00
_cell.angle_beta   90.00
_cell.angle_gamma   90.00
#
_symmetry.space_group_name_H-M   'P 1'
#
loop_
_entity.id
_entity.type
_entity.pdbx_description
1 polymer ?
#
loop_
_entity_poly.entity_id
_entity_poly.type
_entity_poly.pdbx_seq_one_letter_code
_entity_poly.pdbx_strand_id
1 'polypeptide(L)'
;MPLGYQPPKFQQFDGKGNPKQHIAHFVETCENAGSRGDQLVRQFIRSLKGNAFECTRRVVSMMELTNTKQWKGEPVIDYITRWRALSLDCKDKLTELSAVEMCTQGMHWELLYILQKAMIWS
;
A
#
# COMPACT_ATOMS: atom_id res chain seq x y z
N MET A 1 20.12 -2.11 16.02
CA MET A 1 20.86 -3.24 15.41
C MET A 1 22.15 -3.43 16.20
N PRO A 2 22.63 -4.67 16.43
CA PRO A 2 23.88 -4.88 17.14
C PRO A 2 25.07 -4.32 16.35
N LEU A 3 26.07 -3.78 17.07
CA LEU A 3 27.33 -3.32 16.48
C LEU A 3 28.01 -4.50 15.77
N GLY A 4 28.33 -4.34 14.48
CA GLY A 4 29.04 -5.36 13.70
C GLY A 4 28.15 -6.25 12.81
N TYR A 5 26.83 -6.07 12.81
CA TYR A 5 25.96 -6.81 11.88
C TYR A 5 26.24 -6.39 10.43
N GLN A 6 26.86 -7.28 9.66
CA GLN A 6 26.94 -7.19 8.21
C GLN A 6 25.70 -7.85 7.60
N PRO A 7 24.85 -7.12 6.85
CA PRO A 7 23.73 -7.73 6.16
C PRO A 7 24.22 -8.79 5.18
N PRO A 8 23.64 -10.01 5.18
CA PRO A 8 23.95 -11.00 4.16
C PRO A 8 23.68 -10.41 2.77
N LYS A 9 24.59 -10.64 1.82
CA LYS A 9 24.39 -10.26 0.43
C LYS A 9 23.56 -11.34 -0.25
N PHE A 10 22.29 -11.04 -0.48
CA PHE A 10 21.40 -11.93 -1.21
C PHE A 10 21.57 -11.74 -2.72
N GLN A 11 21.49 -12.84 -3.47
CA GLN A 11 21.17 -12.76 -4.88
C GLN A 11 19.72 -12.29 -5.01
N GLN A 12 19.50 -11.18 -5.70
CA GLN A 12 18.17 -10.62 -5.83
C GLN A 12 17.31 -11.45 -6.80
N PHE A 13 16.12 -11.85 -6.34
CA PHE A 13 15.12 -12.58 -7.12
C PHE A 13 14.23 -11.62 -7.89
N ASP A 14 14.16 -11.77 -9.22
CA ASP A 14 13.37 -10.91 -10.11
C ASP A 14 11.97 -11.44 -10.42
N GLY A 15 11.62 -12.61 -9.86
CA GLY A 15 10.38 -13.31 -10.16
C GLY A 15 10.53 -14.42 -11.19
N LYS A 16 11.72 -14.62 -11.77
CA LYS A 16 12.01 -15.70 -12.72
C LYS A 16 12.76 -16.84 -12.03
N GLY A 17 12.41 -18.08 -12.37
CA GLY A 17 12.97 -19.28 -11.74
C GLY A 17 12.07 -19.84 -10.64
N ASN A 18 12.64 -20.62 -9.71
CA ASN A 18 11.87 -21.33 -8.68
C ASN A 18 11.76 -20.49 -7.38
N PRO A 19 10.57 -19.96 -7.02
CA PRO A 19 10.40 -19.16 -5.81
C PRO A 19 10.64 -19.95 -4.53
N LYS A 20 10.35 -21.26 -4.50
CA LYS A 20 10.56 -22.10 -3.31
C LYS A 20 12.04 -22.23 -2.98
N GLN A 21 12.88 -22.33 -4.00
CA GLN A 21 14.33 -22.38 -3.81
C GLN A 21 14.88 -21.05 -3.28
N HIS A 22 14.38 -19.93 -3.79
CA HIS A 22 14.73 -18.60 -3.25
C HIS A 22 14.34 -18.46 -1.78
N ILE A 23 13.12 -18.87 -1.41
CA ILE A 23 12.65 -18.81 -0.02
C ILE A 23 13.49 -19.71 0.88
N ALA A 24 13.77 -20.95 0.47
CA ALA A 24 14.60 -21.87 1.24
C ALA A 24 16.01 -21.30 1.49
N HIS A 25 16.65 -20.77 0.44
CA HIS A 25 17.97 -20.15 0.56
C HIS A 25 17.96 -18.91 1.46
N PHE A 26 16.91 -18.08 1.37
CA PHE A 26 16.73 -16.92 2.23
C PHE A 26 16.61 -17.33 3.71
N VAL A 27 15.76 -18.31 4.01
CA VAL A 27 15.54 -18.81 5.39
C VAL A 27 16.84 -19.38 5.97
N GLU A 28 17.52 -20.26 5.23
CA GLU A 28 18.80 -20.85 5.66
C GLU A 28 19.87 -19.76 5.95
N THR A 29 19.97 -18.76 5.09
CA THR A 29 20.93 -17.65 5.27
C THR A 29 20.59 -16.79 6.50
N CYS A 30 19.31 -16.63 6.79
CA CYS A 30 18.80 -15.77 7.86
C CYS A 30 18.74 -16.45 9.24
N GLU A 31 18.48 -17.75 9.29
CA GLU A 31 18.51 -18.56 10.51
C GLU A 31 19.92 -18.59 11.12
N ASN A 32 20.95 -18.75 10.27
CA ASN A 32 22.35 -18.68 10.69
C ASN A 32 22.77 -17.30 11.21
N ALA A 33 22.05 -16.24 10.86
CA ALA A 33 22.35 -14.86 11.25
C ALA A 33 21.64 -14.40 12.54
N GLY A 34 20.83 -15.25 13.19
CA GLY A 34 20.18 -14.94 14.48
C GLY A 34 19.29 -13.69 14.47
N SER A 35 18.61 -13.42 13.36
CA SER A 35 17.93 -12.14 13.13
C SER A 35 16.49 -12.09 13.68
N ARG A 36 16.08 -10.94 14.26
CA ARG A 36 14.72 -10.70 14.82
C ARG A 36 13.69 -10.54 13.68
N GLY A 37 12.41 -10.86 13.95
CA GLY A 37 11.31 -10.85 12.96
C GLY A 37 11.26 -9.61 12.03
N ASP A 38 11.29 -8.40 12.57
CA ASP A 38 11.25 -7.16 11.75
C ASP A 38 12.48 -7.00 10.84
N GLN A 39 13.62 -7.55 11.26
CA GLN A 39 14.86 -7.51 10.48
C GLN A 39 14.79 -8.50 9.31
N LEU A 40 14.18 -9.68 9.51
CA LEU A 40 13.90 -10.65 8.46
C LEU A 40 13.03 -10.07 7.35
N VAL A 41 11.94 -9.39 7.71
CA VAL A 41 11.05 -8.76 6.73
C VAL A 41 11.80 -7.73 5.88
N ARG A 42 12.62 -6.88 6.51
CA ARG A 42 13.43 -5.87 5.79
C ARG A 42 14.48 -6.51 4.87
N GLN A 43 15.10 -7.61 5.27
CA GLN A 43 16.07 -8.33 4.42
C GLN A 43 15.38 -9.07 3.28
N PHE A 44 14.20 -9.64 3.53
CA PHE A 44 13.43 -10.33 2.51
C PHE A 44 13.05 -9.37 1.38
N ILE A 45 12.53 -8.18 1.71
CA ILE A 45 12.20 -7.14 0.72
C ILE A 45 13.44 -6.74 -0.10
N ARG A 46 14.62 -6.64 0.53
CA ARG A 46 15.90 -6.33 -0.16
C ARG A 46 16.40 -7.44 -1.07
N SER A 47 15.98 -8.69 -0.82
CA SER A 47 16.29 -9.85 -1.66
C SER A 47 15.43 -9.92 -2.92
N LEU A 48 14.42 -9.05 -3.07
CA LEU A 48 13.56 -9.00 -4.25
C LEU A 48 13.98 -7.86 -5.18
N LYS A 49 13.80 -8.04 -6.48
CA LYS A 49 13.93 -7.01 -7.52
C LYS A 49 12.86 -7.19 -8.59
N GLY A 50 12.75 -6.22 -9.51
CA GLY A 50 11.88 -6.33 -10.69
C GLY A 50 10.43 -6.72 -10.34
N ASN A 51 9.86 -7.65 -11.11
CA ASN A 51 8.47 -8.06 -10.96
C ASN A 51 8.19 -8.69 -9.59
N ALA A 52 9.15 -9.42 -8.99
CA ALA A 52 8.97 -9.96 -7.64
C ALA A 52 8.86 -8.87 -6.56
N PHE A 53 9.60 -7.77 -6.70
CA PHE A 53 9.44 -6.61 -5.81
C PHE A 53 8.13 -5.87 -6.09
N GLU A 54 7.78 -5.70 -7.36
CA GLU A 54 6.53 -5.06 -7.78
C GLU A 54 5.29 -5.83 -7.28
N CYS A 55 5.31 -7.17 -7.27
CA CYS A 55 4.25 -7.99 -6.69
C CYS A 55 4.06 -7.80 -5.18
N THR A 56 5.10 -7.37 -4.44
CA THR A 56 4.95 -7.02 -3.01
C THR A 56 4.34 -5.64 -2.81
N ARG A 57 4.39 -4.79 -3.83
CA ARG A 57 3.70 -3.50 -3.83
C ARG A 57 2.24 -3.78 -4.19
N ARG A 58 1.34 -3.61 -3.23
CA ARG A 58 -0.09 -3.58 -3.56
C ARG A 58 -0.32 -2.38 -4.47
N VAL A 59 -0.50 -2.63 -5.76
CA VAL A 59 -0.89 -1.60 -6.71
C VAL A 59 -2.41 -1.52 -6.70
N VAL A 60 -2.94 -0.32 -6.47
CA VAL A 60 -4.38 -0.07 -6.42
C VAL A 60 -4.88 0.17 -7.84
N SER A 61 -5.98 -0.48 -8.21
CA SER A 61 -6.64 -0.21 -9.49
C SER A 61 -7.55 1.02 -9.39
N MET A 62 -7.84 1.66 -10.53
CA MET A 62 -8.86 2.71 -10.60
C MET A 62 -10.20 2.29 -9.97
N MET A 63 -10.59 1.03 -10.17
CA MET A 63 -11.83 0.46 -9.63
C MET A 63 -11.80 0.34 -8.09
N GLU A 64 -10.68 -0.03 -7.48
CA GLU A 64 -10.57 -0.04 -6.01
C GLU A 64 -10.63 1.38 -5.44
N LEU A 65 -10.04 2.36 -6.12
CA LEU A 65 -10.09 3.77 -5.71
C LEU A 65 -11.50 4.36 -5.76
N THR A 66 -12.27 4.10 -6.81
CA THR A 66 -13.66 4.59 -6.94
C THR A 66 -14.61 3.94 -5.94
N ASN A 67 -14.33 2.69 -5.57
CA ASN A 67 -15.06 1.94 -4.55
C ASN A 67 -14.65 2.30 -3.12
N THR A 68 -13.60 3.10 -2.95
CA THR A 68 -13.18 3.55 -1.62
C THR A 68 -14.18 4.57 -1.10
N LYS A 69 -15.04 4.14 -0.18
CA LYS A 69 -16.00 5.02 0.50
C LYS A 69 -15.49 5.46 1.87
N GLN A 70 -15.97 6.61 2.32
CA GLN A 70 -15.87 7.04 3.70
C GLN A 70 -16.63 6.06 4.59
N TRP A 71 -16.00 5.60 5.66
CA TRP A 71 -16.64 4.68 6.60
C TRP A 71 -17.61 5.43 7.51
N LYS A 72 -18.58 4.70 8.07
CA LYS A 72 -19.55 5.29 9.01
C LYS A 72 -18.80 5.79 10.26
N GLY A 73 -18.90 7.09 10.51
CA GLY A 73 -18.22 7.74 11.63
C GLY A 73 -16.74 8.08 11.40
N GLU A 74 -16.20 7.82 10.20
CA GLU A 74 -14.85 8.27 9.83
C GLU A 74 -14.87 9.78 9.53
N PRO A 75 -13.98 10.58 10.13
CA PRO A 75 -13.83 11.99 9.75
C PRO A 75 -13.45 12.14 8.28
N VAL A 76 -13.97 13.17 7.61
CA VAL A 76 -13.70 13.42 6.19
C VAL A 76 -12.19 13.58 5.91
N ILE A 77 -11.43 14.17 6.84
CA ILE A 77 -9.97 14.33 6.71
C ILE A 77 -9.24 12.98 6.73
N ASP A 78 -9.69 12.05 7.58
CA ASP A 78 -9.10 10.71 7.67
C ASP A 78 -9.40 9.91 6.40
N TYR A 79 -10.63 10.03 5.89
CA TYR A 79 -11.01 9.50 4.58
C TYR A 79 -10.13 10.08 3.46
N ILE A 80 -9.95 11.40 3.38
CA ILE A 80 -9.13 12.05 2.35
C ILE A 80 -7.68 11.58 2.45
N THR A 81 -7.14 11.46 3.67
CA THR A 81 -5.76 11.01 3.91
C THR A 81 -5.57 9.56 3.46
N ARG A 82 -6.51 8.68 3.82
CA ARG A 82 -6.53 7.27 3.39
C ARG A 82 -6.68 7.14 1.88
N TRP A 83 -7.60 7.88 1.29
CA TRP A 83 -7.84 7.89 -0.15
C TRP A 83 -6.61 8.41 -0.91
N ARG A 84 -5.94 9.45 -0.42
CA ARG A 84 -4.71 10.00 -1.00
C ARG A 84 -3.54 9.02 -0.91
N ALA A 85 -3.40 8.29 0.21
CA ALA A 85 -2.38 7.24 0.32
C ALA A 85 -2.62 6.13 -0.71
N LEU A 86 -3.89 5.71 -0.89
CA LEU A 86 -4.27 4.72 -1.90
C LEU A 86 -4.03 5.23 -3.34
N SER A 87 -4.27 6.52 -3.61
CA SER A 87 -4.09 7.08 -4.96
C SER A 87 -2.64 7.20 -5.38
N LEU A 88 -1.70 7.33 -4.43
CA LEU A 88 -0.26 7.31 -4.68
C LEU A 88 0.25 5.93 -5.12
N ASP A 89 -0.44 4.87 -4.72
CA ASP A 89 -0.14 3.49 -5.14
C ASP A 89 -1.02 3.02 -6.32
N CYS A 90 -1.73 3.95 -6.98
CA CYS A 90 -2.52 3.66 -8.17
C CYS A 90 -1.63 3.24 -9.35
N LYS A 91 -2.05 2.19 -10.09
CA LYS A 91 -1.36 1.77 -11.32
C LYS A 91 -1.43 2.83 -12.42
N ASP A 92 -2.55 3.53 -12.48
CA ASP A 92 -2.91 4.41 -13.57
C ASP A 92 -2.53 5.87 -13.24
N LYS A 93 -2.16 6.63 -14.28
CA LYS A 93 -1.91 8.07 -14.12
C LYS A 93 -3.24 8.78 -13.87
N LEU A 94 -3.45 9.20 -12.63
CA LEU A 94 -4.56 10.07 -12.24
C LEU A 94 -4.26 11.51 -12.64
N THR A 95 -5.24 12.18 -13.24
CA THR A 95 -5.21 13.64 -13.34
C THR A 95 -5.69 14.22 -12.01
N GLU A 96 -5.31 15.46 -11.73
CA GLU A 96 -5.79 16.15 -10.53
C GLU A 96 -7.33 16.21 -10.50
N LEU A 97 -7.94 16.51 -11.65
CA LEU A 97 -9.39 16.57 -11.79
C LEU A 97 -10.06 15.22 -11.50
N SER A 98 -9.58 14.11 -12.11
CA SER A 98 -10.18 12.80 -11.89
C SER A 98 -9.99 12.33 -10.45
N ALA A 99 -8.86 12.67 -9.83
CA ALA A 99 -8.62 12.35 -8.42
C ALA A 99 -9.61 13.06 -7.49
N VAL A 100 -9.89 14.35 -7.74
CA VAL A 100 -10.86 15.13 -6.95
C VAL A 100 -12.28 14.58 -7.13
N GLU A 101 -12.71 14.31 -8.37
CA GLU A 101 -14.04 13.76 -8.67
C GLU A 101 -14.27 12.40 -8.00
N MET A 102 -13.31 11.49 -8.10
CA MET A 102 -13.43 10.17 -7.49
C MET A 102 -13.41 10.23 -5.96
N CYS A 103 -12.52 11.05 -5.38
CA CYS A 103 -12.44 11.25 -3.94
C CYS A 103 -13.76 11.79 -3.37
N THR A 104 -14.35 12.79 -4.03
CA THR A 104 -15.62 13.42 -3.61
C THR A 104 -16.84 12.49 -3.75
N GLN A 105 -16.87 11.60 -4.75
CA GLN A 105 -17.89 10.55 -4.91
C GLN A 105 -17.82 9.46 -3.84
N GLY A 106 -16.65 9.28 -3.20
CA GLY A 106 -16.48 8.32 -2.12
C GLY A 106 -16.84 8.86 -0.74
N MET A 107 -16.99 10.17 -0.58
CA MET A 107 -17.43 10.78 0.68
C MET A 107 -18.89 10.39 0.96
N HIS A 108 -19.23 10.07 2.22
CA HIS A 108 -20.58 9.66 2.61
C HIS A 108 -21.43 10.92 2.84
N TRP A 109 -22.27 11.28 1.85
CA TRP A 109 -23.04 12.53 1.80
C TRP A 109 -24.22 12.64 2.78
N GLU A 110 -24.40 11.72 3.72
CA GLU A 110 -25.62 11.64 4.54
C GLU A 110 -25.94 12.94 5.33
N LEU A 111 -24.92 13.73 5.70
CA LEU A 111 -25.14 15.03 6.35
C LEU A 111 -25.10 16.22 5.38
N LEU A 112 -24.34 16.11 4.28
CA LEU A 112 -24.18 17.16 3.26
C LEU A 112 -25.50 17.42 2.50
N TYR A 113 -26.24 16.37 2.18
CA TYR A 113 -27.52 16.49 1.45
C TYR A 113 -28.67 17.00 2.35
N ILE A 114 -28.65 16.67 3.63
CA ILE A 114 -29.69 17.11 4.60
C ILE A 114 -29.47 18.59 5.00
N LEU A 115 -28.23 19.02 5.23
CA LEU A 115 -27.93 20.41 5.59
C LEU A 115 -28.06 21.39 4.41
N GLN A 116 -27.74 20.98 3.18
CA GLN A 116 -28.02 21.81 1.99
C GLN A 116 -29.51 22.02 1.76
N LYS A 117 -30.37 21.02 2.03
CA LYS A 117 -31.83 21.16 1.92
C LYS A 117 -32.46 22.02 3.03
N ALA A 118 -31.89 22.01 4.23
CA ALA A 118 -32.40 22.84 5.33
C ALA A 118 -32.10 24.35 5.12
N MET A 119 -30.94 24.71 4.58
CA MET A 119 -30.56 26.11 4.32
C MET A 119 -31.25 26.76 3.11
N ILE A 120 -31.86 26.00 2.22
CA ILE A 120 -32.55 26.54 1.02
C ILE A 120 -34.03 26.86 1.31
N TRP A 121 -34.57 26.44 2.46
CA TRP A 121 -35.97 26.62 2.85
C TRP A 121 -36.17 27.36 4.20
N SER A 122 -35.15 28.03 4.74
CA SER A 122 -35.27 28.95 5.91
C SER A 122 -34.63 30.29 5.61
#